data_AF-A0A1Q4R0B4-F1
#
_entry.id   AF-A0A1Q4R0B4-F1
#
_cell.length_a   1.000
_cell.length_b   1.000
_cell.length_c   1.000
_cell.angle_alpha   90.00
_cell.angle_beta   90.00
_cell.angle_gamma   90.00
#
_symmetry.space_group_name_H-M   'P 1'
#
loop_
_entity.id
_entity.type
_entity.pdbx_description
1 polymer ?
#
loop_
_entity_poly.entity_id
_entity_poly.type
_entity_poly.pdbx_seq_one_letter_code
_entity_poly.pdbx_strand_id
1 'polypeptide(L)'
;MQSRFAAVELVRLEAPELSPSIDTYLQQIDRVVGVIANPDLTEKLAPDQFRLKMQPIGFLDLYQFQPIVTLRIWCDRHNVVHLKSLDYEFRGLEAFMDGVELTLVGTLASTQDDGGKPQLSGKADLSVTLPLPPPLWLTPKPLLQATGDRLLSEVLQRIKQQILKQLIQDYIDWTKTVT
;
A
#
# COMPACT_ATOMS: atom_id res chain seq x y z
N MET A 1 4.32 -15.59 22.88
CA MET A 1 3.44 -16.17 21.84
C MET A 1 3.38 -15.16 20.71
N GLN A 2 3.77 -15.58 19.49
CA GLN A 2 3.81 -14.71 18.32
C GLN A 2 2.52 -14.90 17.51
N SER A 3 1.94 -13.80 17.04
CA SER A 3 0.77 -13.79 16.16
C SER A 3 1.17 -13.21 14.82
N ARG A 4 0.57 -13.74 13.75
CA ARG A 4 0.79 -13.26 12.39
C ARG A 4 -0.55 -12.94 11.75
N PHE A 5 -0.66 -11.72 11.25
CA PHE A 5 -1.79 -11.24 10.47
C PHE A 5 -1.35 -11.08 9.02
N ALA A 6 -2.25 -11.35 8.08
CA ALA A 6 -1.97 -11.18 6.66
C ALA A 6 -3.22 -10.76 5.88
N ALA A 7 -2.99 -9.97 4.84
CA ALA A 7 -3.99 -9.63 3.85
C ALA A 7 -3.35 -9.57 2.47
N VAL A 8 -4.18 -9.85 1.46
CA VAL A 8 -3.80 -9.77 0.05
C VAL A 8 -4.88 -9.01 -0.69
N GLU A 9 -4.49 -8.08 -1.54
CA GLU A 9 -5.42 -7.32 -2.36
C GLU A 9 -4.99 -7.32 -3.82
N LEU A 10 -5.97 -7.42 -4.71
CA LEU A 10 -5.79 -7.36 -6.16
C LEU A 10 -6.42 -6.07 -6.70
N VAL A 11 -5.70 -5.42 -7.61
CA VAL A 11 -6.18 -4.28 -8.37
C VAL A 11 -6.35 -4.72 -9.81
N ARG A 12 -7.53 -4.47 -10.38
CA ARG A 12 -7.82 -4.59 -11.81
C ARG A 12 -8.75 -3.45 -12.18
N LEU A 13 -8.35 -2.65 -13.15
CA LEU A 13 -9.11 -1.48 -13.57
C LEU A 13 -8.88 -1.21 -15.05
N GLU A 14 -9.96 -1.03 -15.81
CA GLU A 14 -9.86 -0.58 -17.20
C GLU A 14 -9.19 0.80 -17.23
N ALA A 15 -8.12 0.91 -18.02
CA ALA A 15 -7.39 2.15 -18.21
C ALA A 15 -7.83 2.79 -19.54
N PRO A 16 -8.03 4.11 -19.58
CA PRO A 16 -8.39 4.77 -20.83
C PRO A 16 -7.22 4.70 -21.82
N GLU A 17 -7.56 4.43 -23.07
CA GLU A 17 -6.60 4.36 -24.17
C GLU A 17 -6.22 5.79 -24.61
N LEU A 18 -5.14 6.30 -24.02
CA LEU A 18 -4.65 7.67 -24.23
C LEU A 18 -3.18 7.65 -24.68
N SER A 19 -2.73 8.78 -25.19
CA SER A 19 -1.32 9.03 -25.55
C SER A 19 -0.80 10.23 -24.76
N PRO A 20 0.33 10.12 -24.04
CA PRO A 20 1.14 8.91 -23.84
C PRO A 20 0.43 7.80 -23.04
N SER A 21 0.86 6.54 -23.19
CA SER A 21 0.21 5.37 -22.57
C SER A 21 0.33 5.33 -21.05
N ILE A 22 -0.52 4.53 -20.40
CA ILE A 22 -0.47 4.33 -18.94
C ILE A 22 0.88 3.71 -18.49
N ASP A 23 1.54 2.90 -19.32
CA ASP A 23 2.90 2.42 -19.06
C ASP A 23 3.90 3.58 -18.91
N THR A 24 3.81 4.56 -19.81
CA THR A 24 4.69 5.74 -19.78
C THR A 24 4.39 6.57 -18.53
N TYR A 25 3.12 6.67 -18.15
CA TYR A 25 2.70 7.31 -16.92
C TYR A 25 3.27 6.61 -15.67
N LEU A 26 3.23 5.27 -15.60
CA LEU A 26 3.73 4.50 -14.46
C LEU A 26 5.25 4.64 -14.22
N GLN A 27 6.02 5.01 -15.25
CA GLN A 27 7.45 5.32 -15.10
C GLN A 27 7.69 6.62 -14.31
N GLN A 28 6.69 7.50 -14.19
CA GLN A 28 6.76 8.73 -13.40
C GLN A 28 6.53 8.41 -11.91
N ILE A 29 7.45 7.68 -11.29
CA ILE A 29 7.29 7.14 -9.92
C ILE A 29 6.93 8.23 -8.90
N ASP A 30 7.58 9.38 -8.94
CA ASP A 30 7.27 10.48 -8.02
C ASP A 30 5.82 10.97 -8.16
N ARG A 31 5.31 11.03 -9.39
CA ARG A 31 3.92 11.41 -9.68
C ARG A 31 2.96 10.34 -9.19
N VAL A 32 3.22 9.08 -9.54
CA VAL A 32 2.40 7.93 -9.10
C VAL A 32 2.30 7.90 -7.57
N VAL A 33 3.42 8.05 -6.88
CA VAL A 33 3.46 8.05 -5.42
C VAL A 33 2.73 9.26 -4.84
N GLY A 34 2.97 10.47 -5.36
CA GLY A 34 2.31 11.68 -4.87
C GLY A 34 0.79 11.73 -5.11
N VAL A 35 0.28 10.93 -6.05
CA VAL A 35 -1.16 10.84 -6.33
C VAL A 35 -1.82 9.74 -5.50
N ILE A 36 -1.16 8.60 -5.31
CA ILE A 36 -1.72 7.53 -4.47
C ILE A 36 -1.63 7.92 -3.00
N ALA A 37 -0.44 8.33 -2.56
CA ALA A 37 -0.18 8.75 -1.20
C ALA A 37 -0.41 10.25 -1.07
N ASN A 38 -1.15 10.69 -0.05
CA ASN A 38 -1.36 12.11 0.21
C ASN A 38 0.02 12.82 0.29
N PRO A 39 0.32 13.83 -0.54
CA PRO A 39 1.58 14.54 -0.53
C PRO A 39 1.94 15.12 0.85
N ASP A 40 0.95 15.61 1.59
CA ASP A 40 1.15 16.18 2.94
C ASP A 40 1.60 15.13 3.96
N LEU A 41 1.42 13.86 3.63
CA LEU A 41 1.74 12.71 4.45
C LEU A 41 2.87 11.85 3.85
N THR A 42 3.55 12.37 2.82
CA THR A 42 4.59 11.65 2.08
C THR A 42 5.86 12.47 2.03
N GLU A 43 6.95 11.91 2.55
CA GLU A 43 8.28 12.49 2.48
C GLU A 43 9.15 11.65 1.55
N LYS A 44 9.77 12.27 0.55
CA LYS A 44 10.73 11.59 -0.34
C LYS A 44 12.11 11.57 0.32
N LEU A 45 12.60 10.38 0.67
CA LEU A 45 13.90 10.19 1.32
C LEU A 45 15.03 9.99 0.31
N ALA A 46 14.74 9.32 -0.81
CA ALA A 46 15.69 9.04 -1.88
C ALA A 46 14.93 8.90 -3.22
N PRO A 47 15.61 8.74 -4.37
CA PRO A 47 14.95 8.60 -5.68
C PRO A 47 13.87 7.51 -5.73
N ASP A 48 14.08 6.39 -5.03
CA ASP A 48 13.17 5.24 -4.97
C ASP A 48 12.65 4.98 -3.54
N GLN A 49 12.79 5.92 -2.60
CA GLN A 49 12.40 5.72 -1.20
C GLN A 49 11.50 6.83 -0.67
N PHE A 50 10.39 6.42 -0.06
CA PHE A 50 9.33 7.31 0.40
C PHE A 50 8.91 6.92 1.81
N ARG A 51 8.76 7.89 2.70
CA ARG A 51 8.23 7.72 4.04
C ARG A 51 6.78 8.19 4.07
N LEU A 52 5.87 7.27 4.33
CA LEU A 52 4.43 7.51 4.30
C LEU A 52 3.88 7.49 5.73
N LYS A 53 3.16 8.55 6.10
CA LYS A 53 2.47 8.69 7.39
C LYS A 53 0.99 8.40 7.22
N MET A 54 0.52 7.28 7.74
CA MET A 54 -0.88 6.87 7.57
C MET A 54 -1.79 7.59 8.58
N GLN A 55 -3.10 7.54 8.33
CA GLN A 55 -4.08 7.93 9.37
C GLN A 55 -3.98 6.97 10.55
N PRO A 56 -4.24 7.44 11.79
CA PRO A 56 -4.34 6.55 12.94
C PRO A 56 -5.37 5.44 12.71
N ILE A 57 -5.02 4.22 13.08
CA ILE A 57 -5.87 3.03 13.00
C ILE A 57 -6.06 2.41 14.39
N GLY A 58 -7.19 1.73 14.57
CA GLY A 58 -7.56 1.07 15.81
C GLY A 58 -7.43 -0.45 15.73
N PHE A 59 -7.14 -1.10 16.86
CA PHE A 59 -7.13 -2.55 17.01
C PHE A 59 -7.87 -2.98 18.28
N LEU A 60 -8.90 -3.82 18.12
CA LEU A 60 -9.77 -4.35 19.18
C LEU A 60 -10.39 -3.26 20.10
N ASP A 61 -10.51 -2.01 19.63
CA ASP A 61 -10.93 -0.85 20.44
C ASP A 61 -10.08 -0.57 21.69
N LEU A 62 -8.93 -1.26 21.81
CA LEU A 62 -8.00 -1.16 22.94
C LEU A 62 -6.73 -0.38 22.57
N TYR A 63 -6.34 -0.44 21.31
CA TYR A 63 -5.11 0.18 20.82
C TYR A 63 -5.43 1.11 19.66
N GLN A 64 -4.88 2.31 19.70
CA GLN A 64 -4.93 3.27 18.61
C GLN A 64 -3.50 3.73 18.32
N PHE A 65 -3.08 3.61 17.06
CA PHE A 65 -1.72 3.92 16.68
C PHE A 65 -1.64 4.45 15.27
N GLN A 66 -0.57 5.17 14.96
CA GLN A 66 -0.31 5.71 13.64
C GLN A 66 0.84 4.96 12.99
N PRO A 67 0.58 4.22 11.89
CA PRO A 67 1.63 3.63 11.08
C PRO A 67 2.41 4.70 10.31
N ILE A 68 3.72 4.59 10.35
CA ILE A 68 4.65 5.33 9.49
C ILE A 68 5.52 4.28 8.82
N VAL A 69 5.53 4.23 7.49
CA VAL A 69 6.23 3.16 6.74
C VAL A 69 7.15 3.80 5.71
N THR A 70 8.40 3.34 5.70
CA THR A 70 9.34 3.65 4.62
C THR A 70 9.23 2.58 3.55
N LEU A 71 8.90 3.00 2.34
CA LEU A 71 8.72 2.14 1.18
C LEU A 71 9.82 2.41 0.16
N ARG A 72 10.31 1.34 -0.46
CA ARG A 72 11.01 1.39 -1.72
C ARG A 72 10.02 1.20 -2.86
N ILE A 73 10.02 2.10 -3.83
CA ILE A 73 9.14 2.06 -5.00
C ILE A 73 9.96 2.32 -6.25
N TRP A 74 9.93 1.40 -7.20
CA TRP A 74 10.72 1.49 -8.43
C TRP A 74 9.99 0.86 -9.61
N CYS A 75 10.29 1.33 -10.83
CA CYS A 75 9.86 0.69 -12.06
C CYS A 75 10.97 -0.23 -12.58
N ASP A 76 10.63 -1.46 -12.95
CA ASP A 76 11.59 -2.36 -13.59
C ASP A 76 11.67 -2.16 -15.12
N ARG A 77 12.49 -2.98 -15.79
CA ARG A 77 12.68 -2.91 -17.24
C ARG A 77 11.46 -3.35 -18.05
N HIS A 78 10.46 -3.96 -17.40
CA HIS A 78 9.22 -4.43 -18.00
C HIS A 78 8.04 -3.49 -17.70
N ASN A 79 8.32 -2.27 -17.24
CA ASN A 79 7.32 -1.27 -16.83
C ASN A 79 6.41 -1.74 -15.68
N VAL A 80 6.89 -2.66 -14.86
CA VAL A 80 6.20 -3.06 -13.64
C VAL A 80 6.69 -2.18 -12.49
N VAL A 81 5.77 -1.47 -11.86
CA VAL A 81 6.03 -0.75 -10.61
C VAL A 81 6.04 -1.76 -9.47
N HIS A 82 7.14 -1.81 -8.74
CA HIS A 82 7.32 -2.63 -7.56
C HIS A 82 7.30 -1.77 -6.31
N LEU A 83 6.83 -2.37 -5.22
CA LEU A 83 6.68 -1.75 -3.91
C LEU A 83 7.22 -2.72 -2.86
N LYS A 84 8.03 -2.23 -1.92
CA LYS A 84 8.52 -3.02 -0.78
C LYS A 84 8.72 -2.17 0.46
N SER A 85 8.30 -2.64 1.64
CA SER A 85 8.65 -2.02 2.91
C SER A 85 10.14 -2.17 3.24
N LEU A 86 10.76 -1.07 3.65
CA LEU A 86 12.14 -1.03 4.13
C LEU A 86 12.21 -0.88 5.66
N ASP A 87 11.33 -0.06 6.21
CA ASP A 87 11.30 0.28 7.64
C ASP A 87 9.88 0.69 8.05
N TYR A 88 9.59 0.65 9.35
CA TYR A 88 8.28 1.02 9.89
C TYR A 88 8.34 1.43 11.36
N GLU A 89 7.40 2.29 11.72
CA GLU A 89 7.17 2.74 13.09
C GLU A 89 5.67 2.74 13.37
N PHE A 90 5.26 2.29 14.55
CA PHE A 90 3.88 2.40 15.03
C PHE A 90 3.83 3.38 16.19
N ARG A 91 3.54 4.65 15.87
CA ARG A 91 3.44 5.71 16.88
C ARG A 91 2.24 5.45 17.80
N GLY A 92 2.47 5.42 19.11
CA GLY A 92 1.51 4.99 20.12
C GLY A 92 1.66 3.52 20.56
N LEU A 93 2.57 2.76 19.93
CA LEU A 93 2.91 1.37 20.31
C LEU A 93 4.42 1.16 20.47
N GLU A 94 5.18 2.22 20.75
CA GLU A 94 6.65 2.20 20.80
C GLU A 94 7.17 1.12 21.77
N ALA A 95 6.52 0.95 22.92
CA ALA A 95 6.87 -0.06 23.92
C ALA A 95 6.66 -1.52 23.47
N PHE A 96 5.92 -1.73 22.37
CA PHE A 96 5.55 -3.05 21.85
C PHE A 96 6.21 -3.36 20.51
N MET A 97 7.20 -2.56 20.08
CA MET A 97 7.88 -2.74 18.80
C MET A 97 8.91 -3.88 18.79
N ASP A 98 9.35 -4.34 19.96
CA ASP A 98 10.30 -5.45 20.05
C ASP A 98 9.68 -6.74 19.48
N GLY A 99 10.40 -7.40 18.56
CA GLY A 99 9.94 -8.60 17.86
C GLY A 99 8.78 -8.39 16.89
N VAL A 100 8.39 -7.15 16.57
CA VAL A 100 7.44 -6.85 15.50
C VAL A 100 8.14 -6.90 14.15
N GLU A 101 7.50 -7.53 13.17
CA GLU A 101 7.91 -7.58 11.77
C GLU A 101 6.75 -7.11 10.90
N LEU A 102 6.99 -6.15 9.99
CA LEU A 102 6.04 -5.77 8.95
C LEU A 102 6.67 -6.00 7.58
N THR A 103 5.92 -6.66 6.72
CA THR A 103 6.26 -6.83 5.30
C THR A 103 5.10 -6.37 4.45
N LEU A 104 5.36 -5.39 3.59
CA LEU A 104 4.49 -4.99 2.49
C LEU A 104 5.26 -5.18 1.19
N VAL A 105 4.73 -5.97 0.28
CA VAL A 105 5.26 -6.12 -1.07
C VAL A 105 4.13 -6.02 -2.08
N GLY A 106 4.41 -5.52 -3.28
CA GLY A 106 3.40 -5.47 -4.32
C GLY A 106 3.92 -5.04 -5.67
N THR A 107 3.06 -5.23 -6.66
CA THR A 107 3.30 -4.88 -8.06
C THR A 107 2.10 -4.17 -8.67
N LEU A 108 2.37 -3.28 -9.64
CA LEU A 108 1.36 -2.60 -10.44
C LEU A 108 1.90 -2.42 -11.87
N ALA A 109 1.14 -2.84 -12.86
CA ALA A 109 1.55 -2.78 -14.26
C ALA A 109 0.35 -2.53 -15.18
N SER A 110 0.64 -2.03 -16.37
CA SER A 110 -0.30 -2.08 -17.48
C SER A 110 -0.34 -3.51 -18.05
N THR A 111 -1.55 -4.02 -18.25
CA THR A 111 -1.84 -5.29 -18.91
C THR A 111 -2.94 -5.05 -19.94
N GLN A 112 -3.33 -6.10 -20.66
CA GLN A 112 -4.54 -6.11 -21.47
C GLN A 112 -5.59 -6.98 -20.79
N ASP A 113 -6.86 -6.58 -20.88
CA ASP A 113 -7.96 -7.47 -20.52
C ASP A 113 -8.22 -8.51 -21.62
N ASP A 114 -9.16 -9.43 -21.38
CA ASP A 114 -9.52 -10.49 -22.35
C ASP A 114 -10.04 -9.92 -23.70
N GLY A 115 -10.45 -8.65 -23.72
CA GLY A 115 -10.90 -7.91 -24.90
C GLY A 115 -9.81 -7.09 -25.58
N GLY A 116 -8.57 -7.14 -25.11
CA GLY A 116 -7.43 -6.39 -25.65
C GLY A 116 -7.35 -4.93 -25.21
N LYS A 117 -8.21 -4.49 -24.28
CA LYS A 117 -8.19 -3.11 -23.78
C LYS A 117 -7.11 -2.90 -22.73
N PRO A 118 -6.54 -1.69 -22.62
CA PRO A 118 -5.58 -1.38 -21.56
C PRO A 118 -6.22 -1.58 -20.18
N GLN A 119 -5.52 -2.27 -19.30
CA GLN A 119 -5.96 -2.55 -17.94
C GLN A 119 -4.80 -2.31 -16.97
N LEU A 120 -5.06 -1.58 -15.90
CA LEU A 120 -4.13 -1.49 -14.79
C LEU A 120 -4.35 -2.69 -13.87
N SER A 121 -3.30 -3.51 -13.69
CA SER A 121 -3.33 -4.73 -12.89
C SER A 121 -2.23 -4.73 -11.83
N GLY A 122 -2.58 -5.17 -10.63
CA GLY A 122 -1.62 -5.23 -9.53
C GLY A 122 -2.03 -6.16 -8.40
N LYS A 123 -1.06 -6.42 -7.52
CA LYS A 123 -1.24 -7.22 -6.31
C LYS A 123 -0.41 -6.61 -5.19
N ALA A 124 -0.97 -6.60 -3.98
CA ALA A 124 -0.22 -6.28 -2.76
C ALA A 124 -0.44 -7.36 -1.71
N ASP A 125 0.64 -7.75 -1.05
CA ASP A 125 0.67 -8.66 0.09
C ASP A 125 1.19 -7.89 1.31
N LEU A 126 0.37 -7.84 2.36
CA LEU A 126 0.71 -7.20 3.63
C LEU A 126 0.68 -8.24 4.73
N SER A 127 1.74 -8.30 5.53
CA SER A 127 1.75 -9.13 6.73
C SER A 127 2.43 -8.42 7.88
N VAL A 128 1.92 -8.69 9.08
CA VAL A 128 2.49 -8.20 10.33
C VAL A 128 2.59 -9.38 11.28
N THR A 129 3.79 -9.58 11.81
CA THR A 129 4.05 -10.58 12.84
C THR A 129 4.47 -9.85 14.11
N LEU A 130 3.90 -10.18 15.26
CA LEU A 130 4.23 -9.52 16.52
C LEU A 130 4.07 -10.43 17.73
N PRO A 131 4.83 -10.21 18.81
CA PRO A 131 4.49 -10.76 20.11
C PRO A 131 3.20 -10.10 20.61
N LEU A 132 2.28 -10.89 21.15
CA LEU A 132 1.08 -10.31 21.73
C LEU A 132 1.40 -9.62 23.06
N PRO A 133 0.95 -8.37 23.25
CA PRO A 133 1.08 -7.69 24.53
C PRO A 133 0.23 -8.40 25.60
N PRO A 134 0.60 -8.33 26.89
CA PRO A 134 -0.10 -9.05 27.97
C PRO A 134 -1.62 -8.87 28.02
N PRO A 135 -2.20 -7.67 27.79
CA PRO A 135 -3.64 -7.49 27.78
C PRO A 135 -4.38 -8.35 26.74
N LEU A 136 -3.70 -8.76 25.66
CA LEU A 136 -4.29 -9.57 24.59
C LEU A 136 -4.12 -11.08 24.80
N TRP A 137 -3.45 -11.53 25.86
CA TRP A 137 -3.24 -12.96 26.11
C TRP A 137 -4.53 -13.72 26.42
N LEU A 138 -5.55 -13.03 26.95
CA LEU A 138 -6.87 -13.61 27.23
C LEU A 138 -7.85 -13.45 26.06
N THR A 139 -7.48 -12.73 25.01
CA THR A 139 -8.32 -12.59 23.82
C THR A 139 -8.40 -13.93 23.08
N PRO A 140 -9.59 -14.43 22.72
CA PRO A 140 -9.72 -15.65 21.93
C PRO A 140 -8.94 -15.54 20.63
N LYS A 141 -8.05 -16.52 20.35
CA LYS A 141 -7.22 -16.53 19.14
C LYS A 141 -8.00 -16.31 17.84
N PRO A 142 -9.20 -16.90 17.63
CA PRO A 142 -9.96 -16.66 16.40
C PRO A 142 -10.40 -15.21 16.24
N LEU A 143 -10.80 -14.54 17.32
CA LEU A 143 -11.19 -13.14 17.30
C LEU A 143 -9.99 -12.26 16.98
N LEU A 144 -8.87 -12.48 17.68
CA LEU A 144 -7.62 -11.76 17.46
C LEU A 144 -7.14 -11.88 16.01
N GLN A 145 -7.14 -13.10 15.45
CA GLN A 145 -6.76 -13.36 14.07
C GLN A 145 -7.68 -12.63 13.09
N ALA A 146 -9.00 -12.79 13.23
CA ALA A 146 -9.97 -12.17 12.36
C ALA A 146 -9.89 -10.63 12.38
N THR A 147 -9.69 -10.03 13.56
CA THR A 147 -9.52 -8.58 13.68
C THR A 147 -8.23 -8.11 13.03
N GLY A 148 -7.11 -8.84 13.20
CA GLY A 148 -5.83 -8.49 12.58
C GLY A 148 -5.86 -8.58 11.06
N ASP A 149 -6.33 -9.70 10.51
CA ASP A 149 -6.45 -9.89 9.06
C ASP A 149 -7.40 -8.87 8.43
N ARG A 150 -8.50 -8.55 9.13
CA ARG A 150 -9.43 -7.50 8.71
C ARG A 150 -8.77 -6.12 8.69
N LEU A 151 -8.01 -5.77 9.73
CA LEU A 151 -7.32 -4.48 9.80
C LEU A 151 -6.36 -4.31 8.60
N LEU A 152 -5.55 -5.33 8.31
CA LEU A 152 -4.64 -5.30 7.17
C LEU A 152 -5.39 -5.25 5.83
N SER A 153 -6.52 -5.96 5.73
CA SER A 153 -7.39 -5.90 4.55
C SER A 153 -7.94 -4.50 4.33
N GLU A 154 -8.42 -3.83 5.39
CA GLU A 154 -8.92 -2.45 5.31
C GLU A 154 -7.82 -1.46 4.89
N VAL A 155 -6.59 -1.66 5.32
CA VAL A 155 -5.43 -0.88 4.87
C VAL A 155 -5.21 -1.05 3.36
N LEU A 156 -5.11 -2.28 2.87
CA LEU A 156 -4.91 -2.55 1.45
C LEU A 156 -6.09 -2.05 0.59
N GLN A 157 -7.32 -2.18 1.07
CA GLN A 157 -8.51 -1.65 0.40
C GLN A 157 -8.46 -0.13 0.25
N ARG A 158 -8.01 0.61 1.28
CA ARG A 158 -7.84 2.07 1.16
C ARG A 158 -6.81 2.45 0.10
N ILE A 159 -5.67 1.75 0.06
CA ILE A 159 -4.62 1.95 -0.94
C ILE A 159 -5.18 1.67 -2.35
N LYS A 160 -5.90 0.56 -2.51
CA LYS A 160 -6.59 0.23 -3.77
C LYS A 160 -7.54 1.35 -4.18
N GLN A 161 -8.39 1.85 -3.29
CA GLN A 161 -9.32 2.94 -3.62
C GLN A 161 -8.61 4.23 -4.03
N GLN A 162 -7.47 4.55 -3.43
CA GLN A 162 -6.62 5.67 -3.85
C GLN A 162 -6.09 5.47 -5.27
N ILE A 163 -5.63 4.27 -5.62
CA ILE A 163 -5.22 3.91 -6.99
C ILE A 163 -6.42 4.07 -7.95
N LEU A 164 -7.57 3.48 -7.63
CA LEU A 164 -8.74 3.51 -8.52
C LEU A 164 -9.22 4.95 -8.80
N LYS A 165 -9.21 5.81 -7.78
CA LYS A 165 -9.75 7.17 -7.88
C LYS A 165 -8.73 8.19 -8.36
N GLN A 166 -7.56 8.25 -7.72
CA GLN A 166 -6.63 9.35 -7.90
C GLN A 166 -5.70 9.09 -9.08
N LEU A 167 -5.17 7.86 -9.20
CA LEU A 167 -4.18 7.53 -10.24
C LEU A 167 -4.78 7.65 -11.64
N ILE A 168 -5.95 7.07 -11.89
CA ILE A 168 -6.59 7.16 -13.22
C ILE A 168 -6.98 8.59 -13.56
N GLN A 169 -7.50 9.34 -12.59
CA GLN A 169 -7.85 10.73 -12.82
C GLN A 169 -6.61 11.56 -13.18
N ASP A 170 -5.53 11.40 -12.41
CA ASP A 170 -4.28 12.10 -12.69
C ASP A 170 -3.63 11.66 -14.00
N TYR A 171 -3.75 10.38 -14.39
CA TYR A 171 -3.31 9.91 -15.70
C TYR A 171 -4.05 10.63 -16.83
N ILE A 172 -5.39 10.72 -16.75
CA ILE A 172 -6.21 11.44 -17.74
C ILE A 172 -5.81 12.92 -17.82
N ASP A 173 -5.51 13.54 -16.69
CA ASP A 173 -5.14 14.97 -16.66
C ASP A 173 -3.71 15.20 -17.12
N TRP A 174 -2.79 14.28 -16.81
CA TRP A 174 -1.42 14.31 -17.28
C TRP A 174 -1.33 14.25 -18.81
N THR A 175 -2.07 13.34 -19.46
CA THR A 175 -2.00 13.21 -20.92
C THR A 175 -2.42 14.51 -21.63
N LYS A 176 -3.35 15.27 -21.05
CA LYS A 176 -3.76 16.59 -21.57
C LYS A 176 -2.68 17.66 -21.42
N THR A 177 -1.75 17.50 -20.50
CA THR A 177 -0.66 18.47 -20.24
C THR A 177 0.58 18.23 -21.09
N VAL A 178 0.75 17.00 -21.59
CA VAL A 178 1.90 16.57 -22.40
C VAL A 178 1.59 16.62 -23.91
N THR A 179 0.31 16.73 -24.28
CA THR A 179 -0.15 16.93 -25.66
C THR A 179 -0.09 18.41 -26.02
#